data_AF-A0A392R9C9-F1
#
_entry.id   AF-A0A392R9C9-F1
#
_cell.length_a   1.000
_cell.length_b   1.000
_cell.length_c   1.000
_cell.angle_alpha   90.00
_cell.angle_beta   90.00
_cell.angle_gamma   90.00
#
_symmetry.space_group_name_H-M   'P 1'
#
loop_
_entity.id
_entity.type
_entity.pdbx_description
1 polymer ?
#
loop_
_entity_poly.entity_id
_entity_poly.type
_entity_poly.pdbx_seq_one_letter_code
_entity_poly.pdbx_strand_id
1 'polypeptide(L)'
;MVDDTITVDEPKRNLPPVVTPKVLNKIKIQTKTKTKPEKQLKPIFSHPYYYLVDTEPDLELLQKQICNDFRKLSAMENDFLVFPSDVAAEAEAMKAKFGHAVDRLTQFVQKRVEGNVWKLLR
;
A
#
# COMPACT_ATOMS: atom_id res chain seq x y z
N MET A 1 5.40 75.26 -20.58
CA MET A 1 4.99 74.26 -19.57
C MET A 1 4.38 73.13 -20.38
N VAL A 2 5.01 71.95 -20.36
CA VAL A 2 4.63 70.80 -21.19
C VAL A 2 3.75 69.92 -20.32
N ASP A 3 2.49 69.73 -20.74
CA ASP A 3 1.53 68.87 -20.03
C ASP A 3 1.71 67.43 -20.50
N ASP A 4 2.41 66.62 -19.69
CA ASP A 4 2.57 65.19 -19.90
C ASP A 4 1.29 64.45 -19.50
N THR A 5 0.35 64.28 -20.43
CA THR A 5 -0.81 63.40 -20.23
C THR A 5 -0.40 61.94 -20.45
N ILE A 6 -0.08 61.24 -19.36
CA ILE A 6 0.21 59.80 -19.38
C ILE A 6 -1.09 59.04 -19.66
N THR A 7 -1.22 58.46 -20.85
CA THR A 7 -2.30 57.52 -21.16
C THR A 7 -1.90 56.14 -20.66
N VAL A 8 -2.48 55.69 -19.56
CA VAL A 8 -2.27 54.34 -19.02
C VAL A 8 -3.17 53.38 -19.79
N ASP A 9 -2.56 52.55 -20.63
CA ASP A 9 -3.26 51.48 -21.35
C ASP A 9 -3.62 50.35 -20.36
N GLU A 10 -4.90 50.02 -20.25
CA GLU A 10 -5.40 49.04 -19.27
C GLU A 10 -4.84 47.64 -19.58
N PRO A 11 -4.29 46.92 -18.59
CA PRO A 11 -3.69 45.62 -18.85
C PRO A 11 -4.80 44.62 -19.20
N LYS A 12 -4.77 44.13 -20.45
CA LYS A 12 -5.65 43.06 -20.96
C LYS A 12 -5.63 41.86 -20.00
N ARG A 13 -6.65 41.76 -19.15
CA ARG A 13 -6.92 40.56 -18.36
C ARG A 13 -7.32 39.44 -19.31
N ASN A 14 -6.38 38.54 -19.59
CA ASN A 14 -6.67 37.30 -20.29
C ASN A 14 -7.71 36.52 -19.46
N LEU A 15 -8.93 36.39 -19.98
CA LEU A 15 -9.94 35.52 -19.39
C LEU A 15 -9.39 34.09 -19.35
N PRO A 16 -9.68 33.31 -18.29
CA PRO A 16 -9.28 31.92 -18.25
C PRO A 16 -9.92 31.19 -19.43
N PRO A 17 -9.19 30.30 -20.14
CA PRO A 17 -9.71 29.64 -21.31
C PRO A 17 -10.98 28.86 -20.95
N VAL A 18 -12.09 29.21 -21.60
CA VAL A 18 -13.38 28.55 -21.43
C VAL A 18 -13.22 27.08 -21.83
N VAL A 19 -13.37 26.19 -20.86
CA VAL A 19 -13.32 24.74 -21.07
C VAL A 19 -14.58 24.33 -21.83
N THR A 20 -14.45 24.24 -23.16
CA THR A 20 -15.53 23.77 -24.02
C THR A 20 -15.51 22.24 -24.14
N PRO A 21 -16.65 21.58 -24.45
CA PRO A 21 -16.70 20.12 -24.66
C PRO A 21 -15.71 19.61 -25.72
N LYS A 22 -15.35 20.46 -26.68
CA LYS A 22 -14.33 20.18 -27.70
C LYS A 22 -12.92 20.05 -27.12
N VAL A 23 -12.61 20.72 -26.00
CA VAL A 23 -11.34 20.58 -25.27
C VAL A 23 -11.31 19.26 -24.51
N LEU A 24 -12.42 18.91 -23.85
CA LEU A 24 -12.56 17.64 -23.11
C LEU A 24 -12.41 16.42 -24.04
N ASN A 25 -13.01 16.45 -25.24
CA ASN A 25 -12.92 15.35 -26.21
C ASN A 25 -11.52 15.17 -26.83
N LYS A 26 -10.60 16.13 -26.64
CA LYS A 26 -9.19 15.98 -27.04
C LYS A 26 -8.37 15.23 -25.98
N ILE A 27 -8.88 15.08 -24.76
CA ILE A 27 -8.23 14.34 -23.69
C ILE A 27 -8.41 12.84 -23.99
N LYS A 28 -7.42 12.25 -24.66
CA LYS A 28 -7.37 10.80 -24.85
C LYS A 28 -6.99 10.14 -23.52
N ILE A 29 -7.99 9.62 -22.82
CA ILE A 29 -7.74 8.70 -21.69
C ILE A 29 -7.18 7.42 -22.30
N GLN A 30 -5.88 7.20 -22.17
CA GLN A 30 -5.28 5.91 -22.50
C GLN A 30 -5.75 4.91 -21.43
N THR A 31 -6.82 4.17 -21.71
CA THR A 31 -7.20 2.98 -20.95
C THR A 31 -6.14 1.91 -21.18
N LYS A 32 -5.06 1.99 -20.39
CA LYS A 32 -4.03 0.97 -20.36
C LYS A 32 -4.63 -0.33 -19.84
N THR A 33 -4.66 -1.30 -20.77
CA THR A 33 -4.28 -2.71 -20.60
C THR A 33 -5.29 -3.69 -20.03
N LYS A 34 -5.75 -4.56 -20.95
CA LYS A 34 -6.01 -5.99 -20.76
C LYS A 34 -5.14 -6.58 -19.64
N THR A 35 -5.80 -7.23 -18.68
CA THR A 35 -5.22 -7.87 -17.51
C THR A 35 -4.19 -8.92 -17.94
N LYS A 36 -2.90 -8.57 -17.80
CA LYS A 36 -1.80 -9.53 -17.80
C LYS A 36 -1.95 -10.44 -16.57
N PRO A 37 -1.43 -11.68 -16.57
CA PRO A 37 -1.36 -12.45 -15.33
C PRO A 37 -0.61 -11.61 -14.31
N GLU A 38 -1.23 -11.47 -13.15
CA GLU A 38 -0.79 -10.63 -12.03
C GLU A 38 0.68 -10.98 -11.74
N LYS A 39 1.59 -10.10 -12.19
CA LYS A 39 2.97 -10.14 -11.72
C LYS A 39 2.86 -10.03 -10.21
N GLN A 40 3.43 -11.00 -9.48
CA GLN A 40 3.50 -10.97 -8.01
C GLN A 40 3.77 -9.53 -7.57
N LEU A 41 2.72 -8.91 -7.04
CA LEU A 41 2.79 -7.52 -6.61
C LEU A 41 3.90 -7.46 -5.58
N LYS A 42 4.72 -6.40 -5.64
CA LYS A 42 5.69 -6.11 -4.57
C LYS A 42 4.98 -6.32 -3.23
N PRO A 43 5.63 -6.91 -2.22
CA PRO A 43 4.96 -7.19 -0.95
C PRO A 43 4.27 -5.91 -0.49
N ILE A 44 2.96 -6.03 -0.25
CA ILE A 44 2.08 -4.91 0.15
C ILE A 44 2.57 -4.31 1.49
N PHE A 45 3.46 -5.03 2.20
CA PHE A 45 4.11 -4.63 3.42
C PHE A 45 5.64 -4.46 3.25
N SER A 46 6.19 -3.46 3.94
CA SER A 46 7.64 -3.20 3.95
C SER A 46 8.42 -4.09 4.93
N HIS A 47 7.77 -4.58 5.98
CA HIS A 47 8.41 -5.29 7.09
C HIS A 47 7.63 -6.58 7.42
N PRO A 48 8.16 -7.78 7.09
CA PRO A 48 7.57 -9.04 7.51
C PRO A 48 7.67 -9.23 9.03
N TYR A 49 6.88 -10.15 9.58
CA TYR A 49 7.08 -10.61 10.95
C TYR A 49 8.43 -11.32 11.11
N TYR A 50 9.04 -11.14 12.27
CA TYR A 50 10.31 -11.76 12.65
C TYR A 50 9.98 -12.95 13.54
N TYR A 51 10.03 -14.16 13.00
CA TYR A 51 9.75 -15.41 13.77
C TYR A 51 10.54 -16.61 13.23
N LEU A 52 11.44 -16.36 12.27
CA LEU A 52 12.35 -17.35 11.69
C LEU A 52 13.77 -16.80 11.81
N VAL A 53 14.48 -17.29 12.82
CA VAL A 53 15.93 -17.14 12.92
C VAL A 53 16.47 -18.54 13.15
N ASP A 54 16.74 -19.26 12.07
CA ASP A 54 17.53 -20.51 11.97
C ASP A 54 17.16 -21.73 12.86
N THR A 55 16.21 -21.61 13.78
CA THR A 55 15.71 -22.65 14.71
C THR A 55 14.17 -22.69 14.75
N GLU A 56 13.59 -23.38 15.75
CA GLU A 56 12.14 -23.49 15.97
C GLU A 56 11.45 -22.11 15.93
N PRO A 57 10.29 -21.98 15.26
CA PRO A 57 9.62 -20.69 15.11
C PRO A 57 9.25 -20.13 16.47
N ASP A 58 9.61 -18.86 16.70
CA ASP A 58 9.25 -18.14 17.92
C ASP A 58 7.78 -17.70 17.82
N LEU A 59 6.90 -18.57 18.31
CA LEU A 59 5.46 -18.34 18.29
C LEU A 59 5.03 -17.21 19.25
N GLU A 60 5.76 -17.00 20.34
CA GLU A 60 5.46 -15.92 21.29
C GLU A 60 5.77 -14.55 20.66
N LEU A 61 6.92 -14.45 19.99
CA LEU A 61 7.28 -13.25 19.25
C LEU A 61 6.28 -12.98 18.13
N LEU A 62 5.91 -14.00 17.36
CA LEU A 62 4.91 -13.87 16.29
C LEU A 62 3.56 -13.38 16.84
N GLN A 63 3.09 -13.98 17.94
CA GLN A 63 1.85 -13.56 18.59
C GLN A 63 1.93 -12.10 19.04
N LYS A 64 3.02 -11.70 19.69
CA LYS A 64 3.23 -10.32 20.15
C LYS A 64 3.22 -9.33 19.00
N GLN A 65 3.87 -9.66 17.88
CA GLN A 65 3.87 -8.80 16.70
C GLN A 65 2.48 -8.66 16.07
N ILE A 66 1.74 -9.76 15.95
CA ILE A 66 0.35 -9.74 15.45
C ILE A 66 -0.52 -8.86 16.35
N CYS A 67 -0.46 -9.05 17.67
CA CYS A 67 -1.22 -8.23 18.62
C CYS A 67 -0.87 -6.75 18.53
N ASN A 68 0.40 -6.40 18.32
CA ASN A 68 0.82 -5.02 18.16
C ASN A 68 0.28 -4.39 16.88
N ASP A 69 0.28 -5.12 15.76
CA ASP A 69 -0.29 -4.66 14.50
C ASP A 69 -1.80 -4.42 14.64
N PHE A 70 -2.54 -5.31 15.31
CA PHE A 70 -3.97 -5.08 15.64
C PHE A 70 -4.19 -3.84 16.51
N ARG A 71 -3.37 -3.66 17.55
CA ARG A 71 -3.45 -2.45 18.42
C ARG A 71 -3.20 -1.18 17.62
N LYS A 72 -2.19 -1.18 16.74
CA LYS A 72 -1.87 -0.05 15.88
C LYS A 72 -3.07 0.30 14.99
N LEU A 73 -3.67 -0.69 14.32
CA LEU A 73 -4.84 -0.46 13.47
C LEU A 73 -6.04 0.06 14.28
N SER A 74 -6.29 -0.47 15.48
CA SER A 74 -7.37 0.06 16.34
C SER A 74 -7.11 1.48 16.83
N ALA A 75 -5.84 1.84 17.06
CA ALA A 75 -5.48 3.17 17.54
C ALA A 75 -5.74 4.27 16.50
N MET A 76 -5.74 3.92 15.21
CA MET A 76 -5.99 4.85 14.09
C MET A 76 -7.37 5.52 14.16
N GLU A 77 -8.34 4.95 14.88
CA GLU A 77 -9.65 5.58 15.11
C GLU A 77 -9.52 6.93 15.85
N ASN A 78 -8.52 7.06 16.72
CA ASN A 78 -8.32 8.25 17.56
C ASN A 78 -7.32 9.24 16.96
N ASP A 79 -6.72 8.93 15.80
CA ASP A 79 -5.70 9.77 15.17
C ASP A 79 -6.34 10.83 14.26
N PHE A 80 -6.11 12.11 14.58
CA PHE A 80 -6.72 13.25 13.88
C PHE A 80 -6.29 13.43 12.41
N LEU A 81 -5.22 12.75 11.97
CA LEU A 81 -4.63 12.91 10.62
C LEU A 81 -4.76 11.64 9.77
N VAL A 82 -5.54 10.66 10.20
CA VAL A 82 -5.72 9.40 9.46
C VAL A 82 -6.89 9.53 8.49
N PHE A 83 -6.61 9.25 7.21
CA PHE A 83 -7.65 9.14 6.19
C PHE A 83 -8.23 7.72 6.14
N PRO A 84 -9.48 7.52 5.70
CA PRO A 84 -10.05 6.18 5.49
C PRO A 84 -9.20 5.29 4.57
N SER A 85 -8.51 5.89 3.59
CA SER A 85 -7.57 5.20 2.72
C SER A 85 -6.36 4.63 3.46
N ASP A 86 -5.89 5.32 4.51
CA ASP A 86 -4.75 4.88 5.30
C ASP A 86 -5.13 3.67 6.16
N VAL A 87 -6.34 3.68 6.73
CA VAL A 87 -6.90 2.53 7.45
C VAL A 87 -7.01 1.32 6.52
N ALA A 88 -7.53 1.53 5.30
CA ALA A 88 -7.61 0.48 4.30
C ALA A 88 -6.22 -0.06 3.91
N ALA A 89 -5.24 0.83 3.69
CA ALA A 89 -3.88 0.45 3.36
C ALA A 89 -3.20 -0.33 4.48
N GLU A 90 -3.34 0.10 5.73
CA GLU A 90 -2.78 -0.60 6.90
C GLU A 90 -3.44 -1.97 7.08
N ALA A 91 -4.75 -2.08 6.90
CA ALA A 91 -5.47 -3.36 6.97
C ALA A 91 -5.01 -4.34 5.89
N GLU A 92 -4.86 -3.90 4.64
CA GLU A 92 -4.35 -4.74 3.56
C GLU A 92 -2.89 -5.14 3.78
N ALA A 93 -2.05 -4.21 4.26
CA ALA A 93 -0.67 -4.53 4.64
C ALA A 93 -0.62 -5.58 5.75
N MET A 94 -1.46 -5.46 6.78
CA MET A 94 -1.54 -6.42 7.88
C MET A 94 -1.98 -7.81 7.41
N LYS A 95 -3.02 -7.90 6.57
CA LYS A 95 -3.48 -9.18 5.98
C LYS A 95 -2.35 -9.84 5.20
N ALA A 96 -1.64 -9.07 4.38
CA ALA A 96 -0.53 -9.59 3.59
C ALA A 96 0.63 -10.09 4.46
N LYS A 97 0.99 -9.37 5.53
CA LYS A 97 2.00 -9.84 6.51
C LYS A 97 1.58 -11.14 7.18
N PHE A 98 0.32 -11.22 7.62
CA PHE A 98 -0.22 -12.42 8.28
C PHE A 98 -0.26 -13.62 7.34
N GLY A 99 -0.72 -13.44 6.10
CA GLY A 99 -0.69 -14.48 5.07
C GLY A 99 0.72 -15.03 4.86
N HIS A 100 1.71 -14.15 4.67
CA HIS A 100 3.12 -14.56 4.58
C HIS A 100 3.59 -15.32 5.84
N ALA A 101 3.13 -14.91 7.03
CA ALA A 101 3.45 -15.59 8.28
C ALA A 101 3.00 -17.06 8.28
N VAL A 102 1.73 -17.24 7.92
CA VAL A 102 1.06 -18.53 7.85
C VAL A 102 1.71 -19.43 6.80
N ASP A 103 2.04 -18.90 5.62
CA ASP A 103 2.69 -19.66 4.54
C ASP A 103 4.01 -20.28 5.00
N ARG A 104 4.83 -19.48 5.68
CA ARG A 104 6.12 -19.95 6.22
C ARG A 104 5.97 -20.93 7.37
N LEU A 105 5.02 -20.70 8.28
CA LEU A 105 4.75 -21.64 9.36
C LEU A 105 4.28 -22.98 8.79
N THR A 106 3.45 -22.95 7.76
CA THR A 106 3.00 -24.14 7.02
C THR A 106 4.19 -24.89 6.43
N GLN A 107 5.09 -24.20 5.74
CA GLN A 107 6.32 -24.80 5.20
C GLN A 107 7.19 -25.43 6.30
N PHE A 108 7.30 -24.77 7.46
CA PHE A 108 8.05 -25.30 8.59
C PHE A 108 7.43 -26.60 9.14
N VAL A 109 6.11 -26.60 9.37
CA VAL A 109 5.38 -27.77 9.87
C VAL A 109 5.45 -28.93 8.87
N GLN A 110 5.26 -28.67 7.58
CA GLN A 110 5.37 -29.69 6.53
C GLN A 110 6.74 -30.38 6.56
N LYS A 111 7.84 -29.60 6.62
CA LYS A 111 9.20 -30.15 6.72
C LYS A 111 9.40 -31.03 7.95
N ARG A 112 8.84 -30.63 9.11
CA ARG A 112 8.91 -31.45 10.34
C ARG A 112 8.13 -32.75 10.20
N VAL A 113 6.93 -32.71 9.62
CA VAL A 113 6.11 -33.91 9.39
C VAL A 113 6.81 -34.87 8.44
N GLU A 114 7.32 -34.39 7.31
CA GLU A 114 8.09 -35.19 6.36
C GLU A 114 9.33 -35.83 7.02
N GLY A 115 10.13 -35.04 7.74
CA GLY A 115 11.30 -35.54 8.47
C GLY A 115 10.97 -36.64 9.48
N ASN A 116 9.81 -36.57 10.13
CA ASN A 116 9.36 -37.60 11.06
C ASN A 116 8.91 -38.88 10.35
N VAL A 117 8.25 -38.79 9.19
CA VAL A 117 7.91 -39.95 8.36
C VAL A 117 9.18 -40.70 7.95
N TRP A 118 10.22 -39.98 7.53
CA TRP A 118 11.50 -40.59 7.17
C TRP A 118 12.21 -41.30 8.33
N LYS A 119 12.03 -40.82 9.58
CA LYS A 119 12.59 -41.49 10.76
C LYS A 119 11.89 -42.81 11.11
N LEU A 120 10.59 -42.93 10.80
CA LEU A 120 9.80 -44.13 11.08
C LEU A 120 10.02 -45.26 10.05
N LEU A 121 10.52 -44.93 8.86
CA LEU A 121 10.79 -45.89 7.78
C LEU A 121 12.22 -46.49 7.83
N ARG A 122 13.02 -46.15 8.84
CA ARG A 122 14.39 -46.63 9.05
C ARG A 122 14.44 -47.54 10.27
#